data_AF-A0A7K0D1D4-F1
#
_entry.id   AF-A0A7K0D1D4-F1
#
_cell.length_a   1.000
_cell.length_b   1.000
_cell.length_c   1.000
_cell.angle_alpha   90.00
_cell.angle_beta   90.00
_cell.angle_gamma   90.00
#
_symmetry.space_group_name_H-M   'P 1'
#
loop_
_entity.id
_entity.type
_entity.pdbx_description
1 polymer ?
#
loop_
_entity_poly.entity_id
_entity_poly.type
_entity_poly.pdbx_seq_one_letter_code
_entity_poly.pdbx_strand_id
1 'polypeptide(L)'
;MRSELSEGTLVEALRALTCRGEIVVVLCGAAYRNRGVEPLLDAVVDYLPAPLDRPAVCDVCDETRRRSADPAEPFAALVFKVQATSTGRLTYLRVYSGTLSKGDAVLDAAVRRSERIGRILRVQADRRTEVRQAMAGDPAAVPEAA
;
A
#
# COMPACT_ATOMS: atom_id res chain seq x y z
N MET A 1 -40.26 -3.99 18.60
CA MET A 1 -39.20 -3.01 18.91
C MET A 1 -38.29 -2.94 17.70
N ARG A 2 -38.52 -2.00 16.77
CA ARG A 2 -37.59 -1.77 15.65
C ARG A 2 -36.46 -0.90 16.21
N SER A 3 -35.36 -1.53 16.59
CA SER A 3 -34.13 -0.79 16.88
C SER A 3 -33.60 -0.26 15.56
N GLU A 4 -33.77 1.04 15.31
CA GLU A 4 -33.16 1.71 14.16
C GLU A 4 -31.65 1.70 14.36
N LEU A 5 -30.92 1.11 13.41
CA LEU A 5 -29.48 1.15 13.39
C LEU A 5 -29.05 2.57 12.98
N SER A 6 -28.08 3.14 13.69
CA SER A 6 -27.47 4.39 13.26
C SER A 6 -26.65 4.16 11.99
N GLU A 7 -26.49 5.21 11.19
CA GLU A 7 -25.66 5.19 9.98
C GLU A 7 -24.21 4.76 10.31
N GLY A 8 -23.63 5.33 11.37
CA GLY A 8 -22.27 4.98 11.80
C GLY A 8 -22.13 3.51 12.19
N THR A 9 -23.11 2.96 12.92
CA THR A 9 -23.12 1.53 13.28
C THR A 9 -23.20 0.64 12.04
N LEU A 10 -23.95 1.06 11.01
CA LEU A 10 -24.04 0.31 9.76
C LEU A 10 -22.71 0.33 8.99
N VAL A 11 -22.07 1.50 8.91
CA VAL A 11 -20.77 1.66 8.24
C VAL A 11 -19.71 0.78 8.90
N GLU A 12 -19.61 0.80 10.23
CA GLU A 12 -18.67 -0.02 11.00
C GLU A 12 -18.91 -1.52 10.78
N ALA A 13 -20.18 -1.95 10.80
CA ALA A 13 -20.54 -3.35 10.57
C ALA A 13 -20.17 -3.81 9.15
N LEU A 14 -20.48 -3.00 8.13
CA LEU A 14 -20.15 -3.30 6.73
C LEU A 14 -18.64 -3.33 6.51
N ARG A 15 -17.88 -2.40 7.12
CA ARG A 15 -16.41 -2.41 7.09
C ARG A 15 -15.86 -3.68 7.70
N ALA A 16 -16.33 -4.07 8.88
CA ALA A 16 -15.85 -5.24 9.60
C ALA A 16 -16.10 -6.53 8.80
N LEU A 17 -17.29 -6.68 8.22
CA LEU A 17 -17.64 -7.82 7.36
C LEU A 17 -16.81 -7.84 6.06
N THR A 18 -16.56 -6.66 5.47
CA THR A 18 -15.73 -6.50 4.27
C THR A 18 -14.27 -6.86 4.54
N CYS A 19 -13.71 -6.42 5.65
CA CYS A 19 -12.32 -6.72 6.04
C CYS A 19 -12.11 -8.21 6.33
N ARG A 20 -13.14 -8.92 6.80
CA ARG A 20 -13.12 -10.39 6.97
C ARG A 20 -13.37 -11.16 5.68
N GLY A 21 -13.76 -10.49 4.60
CA GLY A 21 -14.08 -11.13 3.32
C GLY A 21 -15.41 -11.89 3.31
N GLU A 22 -16.32 -11.59 4.25
CA GLU A 22 -17.61 -12.27 4.38
C GLU A 22 -18.68 -11.68 3.44
N ILE A 23 -18.56 -10.39 3.11
CA ILE A 23 -19.46 -9.70 2.20
C ILE A 23 -18.68 -8.86 1.19
N VAL A 24 -19.37 -8.42 0.13
CA VAL A 24 -18.88 -7.43 -0.83
C VAL A 24 -19.93 -6.34 -0.97
N VAL A 25 -19.56 -5.10 -0.64
CA VAL A 25 -20.44 -3.93 -0.84
C VAL A 25 -20.51 -3.61 -2.34
N VAL A 26 -21.72 -3.56 -2.89
CA VAL A 26 -21.96 -3.29 -4.32
C VAL A 26 -22.55 -1.89 -4.47
N LEU A 27 -21.93 -1.10 -5.34
CA LEU A 27 -22.36 0.25 -5.71
C LEU A 27 -22.62 0.32 -7.22
N CYS A 28 -23.50 1.23 -7.63
CA CYS A 28 -23.82 1.45 -9.04
C CYS A 28 -23.34 2.84 -9.47
N GLY A 29 -22.82 2.94 -10.70
CA GLY A 29 -22.35 4.20 -11.25
C GLY A 29 -22.10 4.09 -12.75
N ALA A 30 -21.81 5.24 -13.37
CA ALA A 30 -21.42 5.34 -14.77
C ALA A 30 -20.26 6.34 -14.88
N ALA A 31 -19.03 5.84 -14.79
CA ALA A 31 -17.81 6.66 -14.82
C ALA A 31 -17.73 7.52 -16.09
N TYR A 32 -18.11 6.99 -17.26
CA TYR A 32 -18.15 7.75 -18.52
C TYR A 32 -19.08 8.96 -18.47
N ARG A 33 -20.14 8.91 -17.65
CA ARG A 33 -21.08 10.01 -17.45
C ARG A 33 -20.79 10.83 -16.18
N ASN A 34 -19.65 10.59 -15.54
CA ASN A 34 -19.26 11.18 -14.26
C ASN A 34 -20.36 11.02 -13.19
N ARG A 35 -20.93 9.82 -13.06
CA ARG A 35 -21.93 9.51 -12.02
C ARG A 35 -21.43 8.41 -11.10
N GLY A 36 -21.43 8.67 -9.80
CA GLY A 36 -21.09 7.68 -8.77
C GLY A 36 -19.59 7.53 -8.51
N VAL A 37 -18.74 8.43 -9.02
CA VAL A 37 -17.30 8.38 -8.76
C VAL A 37 -16.98 8.87 -7.34
N GLU A 38 -17.59 9.97 -6.92
CA GLU A 38 -17.40 10.54 -5.58
C GLU A 38 -17.93 9.60 -4.48
N PRO A 39 -19.17 9.05 -4.56
CA PRO A 39 -19.63 8.05 -3.59
C PRO A 39 -18.80 6.76 -3.57
N LEU A 40 -18.20 6.39 -4.71
CA LEU A 40 -17.28 5.26 -4.76
C LEU A 40 -15.98 5.57 -3.99
N LEU A 41 -15.47 6.80 -4.07
CA LEU A 41 -14.30 7.21 -3.30
C LEU A 41 -14.60 7.27 -1.80
N ASP A 42 -15.79 7.74 -1.40
CA ASP A 42 -16.24 7.70 -0.01
C ASP A 42 -16.30 6.25 0.51
N ALA A 43 -16.92 5.35 -0.26
CA ALA A 43 -17.01 3.93 0.06
C ALA A 43 -15.64 3.22 0.15
N VAL A 44 -14.64 3.67 -0.61
CA VAL A 44 -13.27 3.17 -0.50
C VAL A 44 -12.69 3.49 0.88
N VAL A 45 -12.93 4.70 1.39
CA VAL A 45 -12.47 5.09 2.73
C VAL A 45 -13.23 4.33 3.80
N ASP A 46 -14.56 4.23 3.65
CA ASP A 46 -15.44 3.64 4.67
C ASP A 46 -15.24 2.13 4.80
N TYR A 47 -15.15 1.40 3.68
CA TYR A 47 -15.25 -0.06 3.70
C TYR A 47 -13.95 -0.81 3.43
N LEU A 48 -12.98 -0.23 2.70
CA LEU A 48 -11.75 -0.95 2.38
C LEU A 48 -10.73 -0.93 3.54
N PRO A 49 -9.97 -2.04 3.70
CA PRO A 49 -9.00 -2.15 4.78
C PRO A 49 -7.82 -1.21 4.58
N ALA A 50 -7.40 -0.55 5.66
CA ALA A 50 -6.10 0.09 5.76
C ALA A 50 -4.99 -0.98 5.88
N PRO A 51 -3.71 -0.61 5.67
CA PRO A 51 -2.59 -1.54 5.88
C PRO A 51 -2.57 -2.19 7.27
N LEU A 52 -3.04 -1.47 8.29
CA LEU A 52 -3.14 -1.94 9.68
C LEU A 52 -4.29 -2.93 9.91
N ASP A 53 -5.32 -2.94 9.06
CA ASP A 53 -6.45 -3.86 9.16
C ASP A 53 -6.11 -5.25 8.56
N ARG A 54 -4.94 -5.39 7.94
CA ARG A 54 -4.48 -6.65 7.36
C ARG A 54 -3.55 -7.40 8.31
N PRO A 55 -3.56 -8.75 8.25
CA PRO A 55 -2.61 -9.54 9.00
C PRO A 55 -1.17 -9.20 8.57
N ALA A 56 -0.25 -9.30 9.53
CA ALA A 56 1.18 -9.15 9.28
C ALA A 56 1.65 -10.09 8.16
N VAL A 57 2.55 -9.60 7.31
CA VAL A 57 3.04 -10.36 6.16
C VAL A 57 4.17 -11.28 6.61
N CYS A 58 4.15 -12.52 6.13
CA CYS A 58 5.23 -13.48 6.39
C CYS A 58 6.42 -13.25 5.45
N ASP A 59 7.63 -13.45 5.96
CA ASP A 59 8.84 -13.47 5.14
C ASP A 59 8.83 -14.70 4.21
N VAL A 60 9.25 -14.52 2.96
CA VAL A 60 9.32 -15.60 1.96
C VAL A 60 10.42 -16.60 2.32
N CYS A 61 11.48 -16.15 3.00
CA CYS A 61 12.60 -17.01 3.40
C CYS A 61 12.42 -17.67 4.77
N ASP A 62 11.51 -17.16 5.60
CA ASP A 62 11.25 -17.65 6.95
C ASP A 62 9.81 -17.34 7.38
N GLU A 63 8.90 -18.29 7.14
CA GLU A 63 7.46 -18.12 7.41
C GLU A 63 7.12 -17.84 8.89
N THR A 64 8.08 -18.07 9.81
CA THR A 64 7.91 -17.74 11.22
C THR A 64 8.05 -16.25 11.50
N ARG A 65 8.74 -15.51 10.61
CA ARG A 65 8.93 -14.06 10.73
C ARG A 65 7.74 -13.34 10.13
N ARG A 66 7.01 -12.66 11.01
CA ARG A 66 5.91 -11.76 10.65
C ARG A 66 6.40 -10.32 10.66
N ARG A 67 5.96 -9.55 9.67
CA ARG A 67 6.22 -8.11 9.51
C ARG A 67 4.92 -7.37 9.69
N SER A 68 4.79 -6.63 10.78
CA SER A 68 3.61 -5.79 10.99
C SER A 68 3.75 -4.49 10.19
N ALA A 69 2.64 -3.82 9.91
CA ALA A 69 2.64 -2.53 9.23
C ALA A 69 3.07 -1.38 10.17
N ASP A 70 4.18 -1.58 10.91
CA ASP A 70 4.77 -0.62 11.82
C ASP A 70 6.01 0.04 11.18
N PRO A 71 6.04 1.39 11.05
CA PRO A 71 7.20 2.11 10.57
C PRO A 71 8.46 2.01 11.44
N ALA A 72 8.34 1.57 12.70
CA ALA A 72 9.45 1.37 13.63
C ALA A 72 10.07 -0.05 13.54
N GLU A 73 9.41 -0.99 12.86
CA GLU A 73 9.96 -2.33 12.62
C GLU A 73 11.13 -2.31 11.62
N PRO A 74 11.93 -3.38 11.54
CA PRO A 74 12.95 -3.51 10.50
C PRO A 74 12.34 -3.38 9.09
N PHE A 75 13.03 -2.65 8.22
CA PHE A 75 12.57 -2.41 6.85
C PHE A 75 12.38 -3.71 6.08
N ALA A 76 11.18 -3.89 5.51
CA ALA A 76 10.89 -4.95 4.56
C ALA A 76 9.96 -4.41 3.48
N ALA A 77 10.31 -4.68 2.22
CA ALA A 77 9.52 -4.27 1.07
C ALA A 77 9.55 -5.34 -0.02
N LEU A 78 8.49 -5.37 -0.83
CA LEU A 78 8.39 -6.24 -2.01
C LEU A 78 8.43 -5.39 -3.28
N VAL A 79 9.38 -5.72 -4.15
CA VAL A 79 9.40 -5.24 -5.53
C VAL A 79 8.37 -6.03 -6.34
N PHE A 80 7.34 -5.36 -6.83
CA PHE A 80 6.26 -6.01 -7.59
C PHE A 80 6.28 -5.64 -9.07
N LYS A 81 7.00 -4.58 -9.47
CA LYS A 81 7.10 -4.16 -10.87
C LYS A 81 8.41 -3.44 -11.13
N VAL A 82 9.08 -3.80 -12.22
CA VAL A 82 10.25 -3.09 -12.74
C VAL A 82 9.93 -2.59 -14.13
N GLN A 83 10.13 -1.29 -14.36
CA GLN A 83 9.83 -0.64 -15.63
C GLN A 83 11.12 -0.07 -16.23
N ALA A 84 11.45 -0.46 -17.46
CA ALA A 84 12.49 0.22 -18.23
C ALA A 84 12.00 1.61 -18.66
N THR A 85 12.86 2.60 -18.50
CA THR A 85 12.63 4.00 -18.91
C THR A 85 13.80 4.46 -19.77
N SER A 86 13.66 5.57 -20.47
CA SER A 86 14.73 6.15 -21.30
C SER A 86 16.00 6.49 -20.51
N THR A 87 15.88 6.72 -19.19
CA THR A 87 16.96 7.14 -18.31
C THR A 87 17.41 6.04 -17.33
N GLY A 88 17.02 4.78 -17.54
CA GLY A 88 17.34 3.66 -16.64
C GLY A 88 16.12 2.86 -16.22
N ARG A 89 16.15 2.20 -15.05
CA ARG A 89 15.04 1.39 -14.54
C ARG A 89 14.33 2.09 -13.39
N LEU A 90 13.01 1.92 -13.33
CA LEU A 90 12.17 2.35 -12.22
C LEU A 90 11.56 1.13 -11.55
N THR A 91 11.92 0.93 -10.29
CA THR A 91 11.52 -0.21 -9.47
C THR A 91 10.40 0.20 -8.52
N TYR A 92 9.22 -0.36 -8.71
CA TYR A 92 8.07 -0.12 -7.85
C TYR A 92 8.05 -1.15 -6.74
N LEU A 93 7.93 -0.64 -5.52
CA LEU A 93 7.93 -1.45 -4.32
C LEU A 93 6.79 -1.07 -3.38
N ARG A 94 6.35 -2.04 -2.60
CA ARG A 94 5.42 -1.87 -1.50
C ARG A 94 6.20 -2.04 -0.20
N VAL A 95 6.19 -1.02 0.66
CA VAL A 95 6.79 -1.13 2.00
C VAL A 95 5.80 -1.83 2.92
N TYR A 96 6.22 -2.94 3.53
CA TYR A 96 5.40 -3.72 4.45
C TYR A 96 5.68 -3.36 5.91
N SER A 97 6.95 -3.20 6.28
CA SER A 97 7.38 -2.80 7.62
C SER A 97 8.55 -1.82 7.54
N GLY A 98 8.72 -1.03 8.59
CA GLY A 98 9.80 -0.08 8.72
C GLY A 98 9.66 1.16 7.83
N THR A 99 10.77 1.88 7.69
CA THR A 99 10.86 3.11 6.92
C THR A 99 12.05 3.05 5.97
N LEU A 100 11.83 3.41 4.71
CA LEU A 100 12.85 3.56 3.69
C LEU A 100 13.21 5.03 3.57
N SER A 101 14.46 5.40 3.81
CA SER A 101 14.96 6.77 3.68
C SER A 101 15.95 6.92 2.52
N LYS A 102 16.04 8.13 1.98
CA LYS A 102 17.06 8.48 0.98
C LYS A 102 18.45 8.29 1.56
N GLY A 103 19.29 7.51 0.87
CA GLY A 103 20.67 7.22 1.24
C GLY A 103 20.88 5.88 1.92
N ASP A 104 19.80 5.20 2.33
CA ASP A 104 19.84 3.92 3.00
C ASP A 104 20.48 2.84 2.13
N ALA A 105 21.20 1.93 2.77
CA ALA A 105 21.67 0.70 2.16
C ALA A 105 20.73 -0.44 2.58
N VAL A 106 20.02 -1.01 1.62
CA VAL A 106 19.06 -2.10 1.83
C VAL A 106 19.60 -3.39 1.22
N LEU A 107 19.22 -4.53 1.77
CA LEU A 107 19.59 -5.83 1.24
C LEU A 107 18.50 -6.34 0.29
N ASP A 108 18.86 -6.63 -0.96
CA ASP A 108 18.07 -7.51 -1.81
C ASP A 108 18.24 -8.95 -1.30
N ALA A 109 17.19 -9.50 -0.69
CA ALA A 109 17.22 -10.84 -0.12
C ALA A 109 17.28 -11.95 -1.19
N ALA A 110 16.77 -11.70 -2.40
CA ALA A 110 16.73 -12.68 -3.49
C ALA A 110 18.12 -12.85 -4.13
N VAL A 111 18.83 -11.74 -4.35
CA VAL A 111 20.17 -11.75 -4.98
C VAL A 111 21.31 -11.68 -3.94
N ARG A 112 20.97 -11.43 -2.67
CA ARG A 112 21.92 -11.25 -1.54
C ARG A 112 22.93 -10.13 -1.80
N ARG A 113 22.45 -9.02 -2.39
CA ARG A 113 23.26 -7.85 -2.71
C ARG A 113 22.73 -6.63 -1.97
N SER A 114 23.65 -5.83 -1.42
CA SER A 114 23.27 -4.52 -0.87
C SER A 114 23.09 -3.50 -1.99
N GLU A 115 21.95 -2.82 -1.98
CA GLU A 115 21.63 -1.71 -2.86
C GLU A 115 21.51 -0.41 -2.07
N ARG A 116 21.95 0.69 -2.67
CA ARG A 116 21.86 2.01 -2.05
C ARG A 116 20.73 2.82 -2.68
N ILE A 117 19.84 3.32 -1.83
CA ILE A 117 18.65 4.06 -2.25
C ILE A 117 19.03 5.50 -2.53
N GLY A 118 19.21 5.84 -3.80
CA GLY A 118 19.58 7.21 -4.21
C GLY A 118 18.43 8.20 -4.12
N ARG A 119 17.23 7.82 -4.58
CA ARG A 119 16.02 8.65 -4.61
C ARG A 119 14.79 7.80 -4.34
N ILE A 120 13.75 8.40 -3.79
CA ILE A 120 12.44 7.78 -3.58
C ILE A 120 11.41 8.67 -4.26
N LEU A 121 10.58 8.08 -5.11
CA LEU A 121 9.57 8.78 -5.88
C LEU A 121 8.18 8.30 -5.46
N ARG A 122 7.27 9.26 -5.24
CA ARG A 122 5.84 9.04 -5.16
C ARG A 122 5.22 9.27 -6.53
N VAL A 123 4.55 8.26 -7.06
CA VAL A 123 3.92 8.33 -8.39
C VAL A 123 2.48 8.83 -8.22
N GLN A 124 2.16 9.92 -8.91
CA GLN A 124 0.83 10.52 -8.99
C GLN A 124 0.31 10.42 -10.44
N ALA A 125 -0.93 10.85 -10.67
CA ALA A 125 -1.60 10.70 -11.97
C ALA A 125 -0.82 11.34 -13.14
N ASP A 126 -0.30 12.55 -12.93
CA ASP A 126 0.37 13.36 -13.95
C ASP A 126 1.88 13.52 -13.73
N ARG A 127 2.37 13.24 -12.51
CA ARG A 127 3.75 13.54 -12.10
C ARG A 127 4.35 12.54 -11.14
N ARG A 128 5.67 12.66 -10.97
CA ARG A 128 6.46 11.91 -9.99
C ARG A 128 7.13 12.92 -9.06
N THR A 129 6.90 12.77 -7.76
CA THR A 129 7.41 13.70 -6.76
C THR A 129 8.47 13.00 -5.93
N GLU A 130 9.66 13.60 -5.81
CA GLU A 130 10.70 13.08 -4.92
C GLU A 130 10.28 13.28 -3.46
N VAL A 131 10.36 12.21 -2.67
CA VAL A 131 10.05 12.20 -1.24
C VAL A 131 11.29 11.77 -0.45
N ARG A 132 11.37 12.21 0.81
CA ARG A 132 12.51 11.91 1.68
C ARG A 132 12.49 10.46 2.20
N GLN A 133 11.28 9.94 2.43
CA GLN A 133 11.05 8.61 2.98
C GLN A 133 9.74 7.99 2.49
N ALA A 134 9.65 6.67 2.57
CA ALA A 134 8.42 5.88 2.40
C ALA A 134 8.28 4.94 3.60
N MET A 135 7.07 4.86 4.17
CA MET A 135 6.83 4.14 5.43
C MET A 135 6.01 2.87 5.19
N ALA A 136 5.93 2.00 6.20
CA ALA A 136 5.06 0.83 6.19
C ALA A 136 3.65 1.21 5.70
N GLY A 137 3.18 0.52 4.66
CA GLY A 137 1.90 0.81 4.04
C GLY A 137 1.94 1.83 2.88
N ASP A 138 3.11 2.34 2.48
CA ASP A 138 3.25 3.20 1.30
C ASP A 138 3.65 2.40 0.04
N PRO A 139 3.07 2.71 -1.14
CA PRO A 139 3.69 2.38 -2.42
C PRO A 139 4.75 3.42 -2.78
N ALA A 140 5.91 2.96 -3.24
CA ALA A 140 7.02 3.83 -3.65
C ALA A 140 7.67 3.34 -4.93
N ALA A 141 8.38 4.24 -5.62
CA ALA A 141 9.20 3.90 -6.77
C ALA A 141 10.64 4.38 -6.54
N VAL A 142 11.61 3.50 -6.77
CA VAL A 142 13.04 3.79 -6.64
C VAL A 142 13.66 3.68 -8.03
N PRO A 143 14.22 4.78 -8.59
CA PRO A 143 15.01 4.69 -9.79
C PRO A 143 16.35 4.01 -9.46
N GLU A 144 16.82 3.15 -10.36
CA GLU A 144 18.16 2.57 -10.26
C GLU A 144 19.20 3.69 -10.17
N ALA A 145 20.18 3.52 -9.28
CA ALA A 145 21.29 4.44 -9.19
C ALA A 145 22.14 4.28 -10.47
N ALA A 146 22.29 5.37 -11.22
CA ALA A 146 23.25 5.44 -12.32
C ALA A 146 24.69 5.37 -11.78
#